data_AF-A0AAW6IZJ6-F1
#
_entry.id   AF-A0AAW6IZJ6-F1
#
_cell.length_a   1.000
_cell.length_b   1.000
_cell.length_c   1.000
_cell.angle_alpha   90.00
_cell.angle_beta   90.00
_cell.angle_gamma   90.00
#
_symmetry.space_group_name_H-M   'P 1'
#
loop_
_entity.id
_entity.type
_entity.pdbx_description
1 polymer ?
#
loop_
_entity_poly.entity_id
_entity_poly.type
_entity_poly.pdbx_seq_one_letter_code
_entity_poly.pdbx_strand_id
1 'polypeptide(L)'
;MLENGNSLAEQVNNYFSCNIELLLIIKSLVDMDCDIEGVLSLDAGLVTALKNAQVQDIARLKKADSRIPLFKLSCSGEHLTRAIESVVPNRPKAGSIDHVFSSGD
;
A
#
# COMPACT_ATOMS: atom_id res chain seq x y z
N MET A 1 5.26 29.58 1.31
CA MET A 1 5.89 28.65 2.28
C MET A 1 4.89 27.92 3.18
N LEU A 2 3.78 28.53 3.59
CA LEU A 2 2.68 27.84 4.29
C LEU A 2 1.90 26.85 3.38
N GLU A 3 1.74 27.18 2.10
CA GLU A 3 1.06 26.30 1.13
C GLU A 3 1.75 24.93 0.96
N ASN A 4 3.09 24.91 0.93
CA ASN A 4 3.85 23.66 0.83
C ASN A 4 3.73 22.81 2.10
N GLY A 5 3.63 23.43 3.27
CA GLY A 5 3.45 22.72 4.55
C GLY A 5 2.04 22.11 4.68
N ASN A 6 1.02 22.87 4.26
CA ASN A 6 -0.36 22.37 4.24
C ASN A 6 -0.52 21.23 3.23
N SER A 7 0.13 21.33 2.05
CA SER A 7 0.14 20.25 1.06
C SER A 7 0.82 18.98 1.58
N LEU A 8 1.92 19.11 2.33
CA LEU A 8 2.58 17.95 2.94
C LEU A 8 1.69 17.25 3.98
N ALA A 9 1.03 18.02 4.86
CA ALA A 9 0.12 17.45 5.85
C ALA A 9 -1.06 16.71 5.20
N GLU A 10 -1.61 17.27 4.12
CA GLU A 10 -2.67 16.63 3.33
C GLU A 10 -2.18 15.33 2.67
N GLN A 11 -0.99 15.33 2.06
CA GLN A 11 -0.40 14.13 1.45
C GLN A 11 -0.15 13.02 2.48
N VAL A 12 0.34 13.37 3.67
CA VAL A 12 0.56 12.41 4.77
C VAL A 12 -0.78 11.83 5.26
N ASN A 13 -1.81 12.68 5.41
CA ASN A 13 -3.16 12.23 5.79
C ASN A 13 -3.80 11.33 4.71
N ASN A 14 -3.57 11.63 3.43
CA ASN A 14 -4.06 10.81 2.33
C ASN A 14 -3.38 9.43 2.33
N TYR A 15 -2.06 9.38 2.48
CA TYR A 15 -1.32 8.12 2.63
C TYR A 15 -1.83 7.30 3.82
N PHE A 16 -2.06 7.96 4.96
CA PHE A 16 -2.62 7.31 6.14
C PHE A 16 -4.02 6.75 5.88
N SER A 17 -4.88 7.49 5.18
CA SER A 17 -6.23 7.04 4.81
C SER A 17 -6.20 5.80 3.91
N CYS A 18 -5.31 5.76 2.91
CA CYS A 18 -5.14 4.58 2.05
C CYS A 18 -4.70 3.35 2.83
N ASN A 19 -3.85 3.52 3.84
CA ASN A 19 -3.44 2.42 4.71
C ASN A 19 -4.60 1.85 5.54
N ILE A 20 -5.54 2.69 6.01
CA ILE A 20 -6.75 2.20 6.68
C ILE A 20 -7.64 1.41 5.71
N GLU A 21 -7.76 1.88 4.46
CA GLU A 21 -8.53 1.18 3.43
C GLU A 21 -7.95 -0.20 3.13
N LEU A 22 -6.62 -0.29 3.04
CA LEU A 22 -5.94 -1.56 2.92
C LEU A 22 -6.22 -2.47 4.12
N LEU A 23 -6.18 -1.97 5.36
CA LEU A 23 -6.53 -2.76 6.55
C LEU A 23 -7.96 -3.29 6.50
N LEU A 24 -8.91 -2.49 6.02
CA LEU A 24 -10.31 -2.91 5.88
C LEU A 24 -10.47 -4.01 4.82
N ILE A 25 -9.73 -3.92 3.71
CA ILE A 25 -9.70 -4.99 2.69
C ILE A 25 -9.11 -6.27 3.29
N ILE A 26 -7.96 -6.19 3.96
CA ILE A 26 -7.32 -7.35 4.60
C ILE A 26 -8.25 -7.96 5.64
N LYS A 27 -8.90 -7.14 6.48
CA LYS A 27 -9.90 -7.61 7.46
C LYS A 27 -11.02 -8.40 6.78
N SER A 28 -11.56 -7.88 5.67
CA SER A 28 -12.58 -8.59 4.92
C SER A 28 -12.09 -9.95 4.40
N LEU A 29 -10.84 -10.03 3.93
CA LEU A 29 -10.25 -11.29 3.46
C LEU A 29 -10.03 -12.29 4.61
N VAL A 30 -9.57 -11.80 5.77
CA VAL A 30 -9.45 -12.60 7.00
C VAL A 30 -10.81 -13.15 7.44
N ASP A 31 -11.86 -12.32 7.40
CA ASP A 31 -13.22 -12.72 7.80
C ASP A 31 -13.85 -13.72 6.82
N MET A 32 -13.35 -13.78 5.58
CA MET A 32 -13.74 -14.77 4.57
C MET A 32 -12.88 -16.04 4.62
N ASP A 33 -12.03 -16.21 5.65
CA ASP A 33 -11.09 -17.32 5.79
C ASP A 33 -10.20 -17.55 4.55
N CYS A 34 -9.87 -16.47 3.83
CA CYS A 34 -8.93 -16.53 2.72
C CYS A 34 -7.51 -16.79 3.25
N ASP A 35 -6.76 -17.68 2.60
CA ASP A 35 -5.34 -17.91 2.90
C ASP A 35 -4.48 -16.74 2.40
N ILE A 36 -4.52 -15.63 3.14
CA ILE A 36 -3.79 -14.41 2.82
C ILE A 36 -2.40 -14.35 3.48
N GLU A 37 -2.12 -15.22 4.45
CA GLU A 37 -0.81 -15.26 5.13
C GLU A 37 0.30 -15.63 4.13
N GLY A 38 0.07 -16.65 3.31
CA GLY A 38 1.03 -17.07 2.29
C GLY A 38 1.14 -16.11 1.10
N VAL A 39 0.04 -15.44 0.72
CA VAL A 39 -0.02 -14.57 -0.47
C VAL A 39 0.56 -13.19 -0.19
N LEU A 40 0.23 -12.61 0.96
CA LEU A 40 0.60 -11.23 1.31
C LEU A 40 1.76 -11.16 2.31
N SER A 41 2.30 -12.32 2.74
CA SER A 41 3.38 -12.40 3.74
C SER A 41 3.06 -11.59 5.00
N LEU A 42 1.82 -11.69 5.48
CA LEU A 42 1.37 -10.92 6.64
C LEU A 42 1.92 -11.51 7.93
N ASP A 43 2.23 -10.64 8.88
CA ASP A 43 2.59 -11.05 10.24
C ASP A 43 1.42 -11.79 10.91
N ALA A 44 1.69 -12.94 11.53
CA ALA A 44 0.66 -13.74 12.19
C ALA A 44 -0.01 -13.00 13.38
N GLY A 45 0.75 -12.11 14.04
CA GLY A 45 0.22 -11.22 15.08
C GLY A 45 -0.77 -10.22 14.51
N LEU A 46 -0.50 -9.66 13.33
CA LEU A 46 -1.44 -8.79 12.61
C LEU A 46 -2.73 -9.52 12.23
N VAL A 47 -2.64 -10.74 11.67
CA VAL A 47 -3.83 -11.53 11.31
C VAL A 47 -4.68 -11.83 12.55
N THR A 48 -4.03 -12.22 13.65
CA THR A 48 -4.71 -12.46 14.93
C THR A 48 -5.40 -11.19 15.46
N ALA A 49 -4.74 -10.03 15.37
CA ALA A 49 -5.33 -8.75 15.76
C ALA A 49 -6.54 -8.40 14.89
N LEU A 50 -6.45 -8.62 13.57
CA LEU A 50 -7.55 -8.37 12.64
C LEU A 50 -8.74 -9.30 12.88
N LYS A 51 -8.52 -10.60 13.17
CA LYS A 51 -9.61 -11.53 13.53
C LYS A 51 -10.44 -11.02 14.70
N ASN A 52 -9.77 -10.44 15.71
CA ASN A 52 -10.42 -9.96 16.92
C ASN A 52 -10.96 -8.52 16.82
N ALA A 53 -10.49 -7.73 15.86
CA ALA A 53 -10.90 -6.34 15.69
C ALA A 53 -12.29 -6.21 15.04
N GLN A 54 -13.07 -5.23 15.48
CA GLN A 54 -14.31 -4.85 14.83
C GLN A 54 -14.02 -3.93 13.63
N VAL A 55 -14.72 -4.15 12.51
CA VAL A 55 -14.59 -3.32 11.29
C VAL A 55 -14.81 -1.84 11.59
N GLN A 56 -15.75 -1.53 12.49
CA GLN A 56 -16.06 -0.15 12.87
C GLN A 56 -14.90 0.54 13.59
N ASP A 57 -14.14 -0.19 14.41
CA ASP A 57 -12.99 0.35 15.12
C ASP A 57 -11.83 0.61 14.16
N ILE A 58 -11.63 -0.26 13.17
CA ILE A 58 -10.65 -0.03 12.10
C ILE A 58 -11.06 1.19 11.26
N ALA A 59 -12.34 1.31 10.89
CA ALA A 59 -12.83 2.44 10.10
C ALA A 59 -12.70 3.79 10.84
N ARG A 60 -12.84 3.79 12.18
CA ARG A 60 -12.62 4.97 13.02
C ARG A 60 -11.19 5.49 12.95
N LEU A 61 -10.22 4.66 12.60
CA LEU A 61 -8.83 5.09 12.41
C LEU A 61 -8.69 6.10 11.27
N LYS A 62 -9.64 6.21 10.31
CA LYS A 62 -9.64 7.30 9.33
C LYS A 62 -9.71 8.70 9.96
N LYS A 63 -10.19 8.78 11.20
CA LYS A 63 -10.27 10.02 11.99
C LYS A 63 -9.13 10.16 13.01
N ALA A 64 -8.26 9.15 13.10
CA ALA A 64 -7.12 9.17 14.00
C ALA A 64 -6.05 10.14 13.48
N ASP A 65 -5.28 10.67 14.42
CA ASP A 65 -4.17 11.57 14.12
C ASP A 65 -3.09 10.81 13.31
N SER A 66 -2.74 11.33 12.13
CA SER A 66 -1.74 10.73 11.23
C SER A 66 -0.33 10.68 11.82
N ARG A 67 -0.10 11.35 12.95
CA ARG A 67 1.14 11.23 13.75
C ARG A 67 1.29 9.88 14.46
N ILE A 68 0.25 9.03 14.46
CA ILE A 68 0.33 7.65 14.95
C ILE A 68 0.56 6.73 13.75
N PRO A 69 1.81 6.37 13.40
CA PRO A 69 2.08 5.56 12.24
C PRO A 69 1.58 4.13 12.47
N LEU A 70 0.49 3.76 11.81
CA LEU A 70 -0.02 2.38 11.80
C LEU A 70 0.82 1.45 10.92
N PHE A 71 1.45 2.03 9.89
CA PHE A 71 2.33 1.31 8.97
C PHE A 71 3.71 1.95 8.99
N LYS A 72 4.73 1.09 9.07
CA LYS A 72 6.12 1.47 8.87
C LYS A 72 6.47 1.33 7.40
N LEU A 73 7.19 2.30 6.84
CA LEU A 73 7.79 2.15 5.52
C LEU A 73 8.79 0.99 5.56
N SER A 74 8.54 -0.08 4.79
CA SER A 74 9.40 -1.28 4.73
C SER A 74 10.36 -1.27 3.52
N CYS A 75 10.33 -0.23 2.69
CA CYS A 75 11.18 -0.12 1.51
C CYS A 75 12.63 0.19 1.90
N SER A 76 13.56 -0.71 1.57
CA SER A 76 14.99 -0.44 1.68
C SER A 76 15.47 0.34 0.47
N GLY A 77 16.51 1.16 0.63
CA GLY A 77 17.11 1.90 -0.49
C GLY A 77 17.55 0.97 -1.62
N GLU A 78 18.03 -0.23 -1.28
CA GLU A 78 18.41 -1.25 -2.26
C GLU A 78 17.20 -1.82 -3.03
N HIS A 79 16.10 -2.14 -2.35
CA HIS A 79 14.87 -2.58 -3.02
C HIS A 79 14.29 -1.48 -3.92
N LEU A 80 14.35 -0.22 -3.48
CA LEU A 80 13.95 0.92 -4.29
C LEU A 80 14.81 1.05 -5.56
N THR A 81 16.13 1.00 -5.42
CA THR A 81 17.05 1.10 -6.55
C THR A 81 16.81 -0.04 -7.54
N ARG A 82 16.72 -1.29 -7.07
CA ARG A 82 16.43 -2.43 -7.94
C ARG A 82 15.06 -2.30 -8.61
N ALA A 83 14.04 -1.84 -7.91
CA ALA A 83 12.72 -1.61 -8.49
C ALA A 83 12.78 -0.56 -9.61
N ILE A 84 13.45 0.56 -9.38
CA ILE A 84 13.64 1.61 -10.40
C ILE A 84 14.39 1.03 -11.62
N GLU A 85 15.50 0.34 -11.39
CA GLU A 85 16.31 -0.29 -12.44
C GLU A 85 15.53 -1.32 -13.23
N SER A 86 14.60 -2.06 -12.62
CA SER A 86 13.74 -3.03 -13.30
C SER A 86 12.67 -2.39 -14.19
N VAL A 87 12.27 -1.15 -13.89
CA VAL A 87 11.27 -0.40 -14.67
C VAL A 87 11.92 0.35 -15.84
N VAL A 88 13.19 0.74 -15.72
CA VAL A 88 13.95 1.43 -16.78
C VAL A 88 13.97 0.68 -18.13
N PRO A 89 14.22 -0.64 -18.22
CA PRO A 89 14.17 -1.37 -19.48
C PRO A 89 12.75 -1.59 -20.03
N ASN A 90 11.71 -1.48 -19.18
CA ASN A 90 10.29 -1.58 -19.57
C ASN A 90 9.64 -0.21 -19.86
N ARG A 91 10.41 0.88 -19.83
CA ARG A 91 9.90 2.17 -20.28
C ARG A 91 9.79 2.13 -21.80
N PRO A 92 8.61 2.42 -22.38
CA PRO A 92 8.52 2.57 -23.81
C PRO A 92 9.48 3.66 -24.25
N LYS A 93 10.41 3.30 -25.14
CA LYS A 93 11.29 4.28 -25.78
C LYS A 93 10.38 5.28 -26.49
N ALA A 94 10.61 6.58 -26.29
CA ALA A 94 9.88 7.60 -27.03
C ALA A 94 10.01 7.31 -28.54
N GLY A 95 8.89 6.97 -29.20
CA GLY A 95 8.84 6.56 -30.60
C GLY A 95 8.87 5.05 -30.89
N SER A 96 8.86 4.18 -29.89
CA SER A 96 8.70 2.74 -30.08
C SER A 96 7.24 2.35 -30.32
N ILE A 97 7.02 1.50 -31.33
CA ILE A 97 5.72 0.91 -31.72
C ILE A 97 5.47 -0.41 -30.96
N ASP A 98 6.27 -0.72 -29.93
CA ASP A 98 6.20 -2.01 -29.21
C ASP A 98 4.85 -2.22 -28.50
N HIS A 99 4.02 -1.18 -28.35
CA HIS A 99 2.62 -1.28 -27.87
C HIS A 99 1.63 -1.85 -28.88
N VAL A 100 1.99 -1.97 -30.17
CA VAL A 100 1.07 -2.35 -31.24
C VAL A 100 1.17 -3.84 -31.60
N PHE A 101 2.29 -4.51 -31.28
CA PHE A 101 2.56 -5.90 -31.68
C PHE A 101 3.01 -6.83 -30.56
N SER A 102 2.61 -6.63 -29.29
CA SER A 102 2.66 -7.74 -28.31
C SER A 102 1.43 -8.65 -28.50
N SER A 103 1.45 -9.42 -29.58
CA SER A 103 0.56 -10.56 -29.84
C SER A 103 1.42 -11.82 -30.01
N GLY A 104 1.28 -12.78 -29.07
CA GLY A 104 1.89 -14.14 -29.07
C GLY A 104 3.36 -14.15 -28.63
N ASP A 105 3.83 -14.95 -27.67
CA ASP A 105 3.38 -16.22 -27.08
C ASP A 105 3.50 -16.20 -25.53
#